data_AF-A0A958S1H8-F1
#
_entry.id   AF-A0A958S1H8-F1
#
_cell.length_a   1.000
_cell.length_b   1.000
_cell.length_c   1.000
_cell.angle_alpha   90.00
_cell.angle_beta   90.00
_cell.angle_gamma   90.00
#
_symmetry.space_group_name_H-M   'P 1'
#
loop_
_entity.id
_entity.type
_entity.pdbx_description
1 polymer ?
#
loop_
_entity_poly.entity_id
_entity_poly.type
_entity_poly.pdbx_seq_one_letter_code
_entity_poly.pdbx_strand_id
1 'polypeptide(L)'
;MKKAFYILLIPALLSSFSALAGNLRAHFTYCAFSSPAEGPYLETYLSVNAGSAIYKKNEAGNFQSKIEITMLFKQGEEIKNFKKYELLSPELTDSLSPRVDFLDQQRIPLADGDYDFEIMIRDLNATDDAFQSTQQLHIGFPNDKVGISDIELVESLQKTTEKNITSKSGYDVIPYTSDFYSEEFEKIAFYAEVYHTDLVLGNEEGLLINYFIESQETGSVVGNYRSFIRETAKPVIVILNSFSIEKLPSGNYNLGIEVKNKLNETLAEKKIFFQRSNPEATPLLLSEDYLNSFVATMDKALLAEAIRSVEPISTDIEINFAQNQLKGEDDDLMRQYFYNFWLTRNSTDPEAEWKKYFENVKITNELFATSIKKGYETDRGRVFLKHGKPNTRRAVPSEPNAYPYEVWHYYKIGNFSNKRFVFYNPDLVSNDFPLLHSDMPGYLYYPQWKVMLHKRTTQPIDMDTENDGDHYGSRANDYFSNPR
;
A
#
# COMPACT_ATOMS: atom_id res chain seq x y z
N MET A 1 36.88 25.46 -55.39
CA MET A 1 36.25 24.84 -56.59
C MET A 1 35.50 23.59 -56.15
N LYS A 2 34.38 23.35 -56.82
CA LYS A 2 33.30 22.38 -56.59
C LYS A 2 33.69 20.92 -56.28
N LYS A 3 32.70 20.23 -55.66
CA LYS A 3 32.21 18.84 -55.85
C LYS A 3 32.36 17.97 -54.59
N ALA A 4 31.40 17.17 -54.16
CA ALA A 4 30.02 16.89 -54.58
C ALA A 4 29.32 16.15 -53.43
N PHE A 5 27.99 16.18 -53.42
CA PHE A 5 27.12 15.45 -52.48
C PHE A 5 26.40 14.29 -53.21
N TYR A 6 25.78 13.41 -52.40
CA TYR A 6 24.82 12.31 -52.69
C TYR A 6 25.42 10.90 -52.94
N ILE A 7 24.81 9.78 -52.53
CA ILE A 7 24.03 9.25 -51.37
C ILE A 7 23.71 7.75 -51.72
N LEU A 8 23.36 6.91 -50.72
CA LEU A 8 22.81 5.51 -50.78
C LEU A 8 23.86 4.38 -50.99
N LEU A 9 23.84 3.22 -50.32
CA LEU A 9 22.74 2.36 -49.85
C LEU A 9 23.26 1.34 -48.78
N ILE A 10 22.47 1.02 -47.75
CA ILE A 10 22.69 0.02 -46.64
C ILE A 10 22.19 -1.37 -47.11
N PRO A 11 22.83 -2.54 -46.82
CA PRO A 11 22.48 -3.32 -45.61
C PRO A 11 23.53 -4.27 -45.00
N ALA A 12 23.21 -4.64 -43.74
CA ALA A 12 23.45 -5.92 -43.05
C ALA A 12 24.60 -6.04 -42.01
N LEU A 13 24.14 -6.06 -40.74
CA LEU A 13 24.32 -7.12 -39.73
C LEU A 13 25.52 -7.12 -38.74
N LEU A 14 25.12 -7.32 -37.47
CA LEU A 14 25.82 -7.87 -36.29
C LEU A 14 26.68 -6.86 -35.49
N SER A 15 26.50 -6.65 -34.19
CA SER A 15 25.89 -7.50 -33.17
C SER A 15 25.45 -6.67 -31.94
N SER A 16 24.22 -6.85 -31.52
CA SER A 16 23.75 -6.55 -30.17
C SER A 16 24.13 -7.71 -29.26
N PHE A 17 25.18 -7.55 -28.46
CA PHE A 17 25.44 -8.42 -27.31
C PHE A 17 24.74 -7.82 -26.09
N SER A 18 23.49 -8.19 -25.89
CA SER A 18 22.83 -8.09 -24.59
C SER A 18 22.76 -9.49 -24.01
N ALA A 19 23.89 -10.02 -23.55
CA ALA A 19 23.88 -11.18 -22.66
C ALA A 19 23.60 -10.67 -21.24
N LEU A 20 22.36 -10.24 -21.01
CA LEU A 20 21.82 -10.12 -19.66
C LEU A 20 21.42 -11.53 -19.23
N ALA A 21 22.34 -12.26 -18.63
CA ALA A 21 21.96 -13.34 -17.71
C ALA A 21 21.32 -12.64 -16.51
N GLY A 22 20.01 -12.51 -16.53
CA GLY A 22 19.25 -11.99 -15.40
C GLY A 22 19.09 -13.09 -14.36
N ASN A 23 19.24 -12.74 -13.08
CA ASN A 23 18.85 -13.61 -11.97
C ASN A 23 17.43 -14.15 -12.20
N LEU A 24 17.18 -15.40 -11.79
CA LEU A 24 15.86 -16.03 -11.88
C LEU A 24 14.81 -15.12 -11.22
N ARG A 25 13.74 -14.81 -11.97
CA ARG A 25 12.60 -14.02 -11.50
C ARG A 25 11.41 -14.95 -11.34
N ALA A 26 10.91 -15.04 -10.11
CA ALA A 26 9.73 -15.80 -9.79
C ALA A 26 8.85 -15.03 -8.80
N HIS A 27 7.54 -15.21 -8.92
CA HIS A 27 6.53 -14.71 -8.01
C HIS A 27 5.94 -15.86 -7.23
N PHE A 28 5.97 -15.77 -5.90
CA PHE A 28 5.46 -16.78 -5.00
C PHE A 28 4.37 -16.18 -4.10
N THR A 29 3.23 -16.85 -4.01
CA THR A 29 2.16 -16.54 -3.07
C THR A 29 1.54 -17.83 -2.54
N TYR A 30 0.77 -17.74 -1.46
CA TYR A 30 0.10 -18.88 -0.85
C TYR A 30 -1.25 -18.48 -0.27
N CYS A 31 -2.10 -19.47 -0.06
CA CYS A 31 -3.38 -19.35 0.62
C CYS A 31 -3.63 -20.60 1.48
N ALA A 32 -4.07 -20.40 2.71
CA ALA A 32 -4.50 -21.46 3.62
C ALA A 32 -5.97 -21.83 3.37
N PHE A 33 -6.22 -23.12 3.20
CA PHE A 33 -7.55 -23.72 3.03
C PHE A 33 -7.74 -24.91 3.97
N SER A 34 -8.96 -25.45 4.02
CA SER A 34 -9.27 -26.65 4.77
C SER A 34 -10.20 -27.56 3.97
N SER A 35 -9.97 -28.86 4.06
CA SER A 35 -10.87 -29.87 3.53
C SER A 35 -11.61 -30.52 4.70
N PRO A 36 -12.95 -30.64 4.66
CA PRO A 36 -13.70 -31.35 5.71
C PRO A 36 -13.24 -32.79 5.94
N ALA A 37 -12.64 -33.43 4.93
CA ALA A 37 -12.18 -34.81 5.01
C ALA A 37 -10.68 -34.93 5.36
N GLU A 38 -9.84 -34.01 4.88
CA GLU A 38 -8.38 -34.12 4.95
C GLU A 38 -7.73 -33.13 5.93
N GLY A 39 -8.50 -32.16 6.43
CA GLY A 39 -8.03 -31.11 7.33
C GLY A 39 -7.39 -29.92 6.60
N PRO A 40 -6.71 -29.04 7.35
CA PRO A 40 -6.08 -27.85 6.80
C PRO A 40 -4.90 -28.17 5.87
N TYR A 41 -4.70 -27.31 4.88
CA TYR A 41 -3.57 -27.38 3.97
C TYR A 41 -3.20 -25.99 3.45
N LEU A 42 -1.93 -25.85 3.06
CA LEU A 42 -1.45 -24.68 2.35
C LEU A 42 -1.47 -24.95 0.85
N GLU A 43 -2.07 -24.04 0.09
CA GLU A 43 -1.96 -24.00 -1.36
C GLU A 43 -0.93 -22.94 -1.75
N THR A 44 0.10 -23.33 -2.50
CA THR A 44 1.18 -22.44 -2.92
C THR A 44 1.14 -22.25 -4.43
N TYR A 45 1.44 -21.04 -4.89
CA TYR A 45 1.46 -20.68 -6.30
C TYR A 45 2.80 -20.04 -6.64
N LEU A 46 3.50 -20.63 -7.61
CA LEU A 46 4.79 -20.16 -8.07
C LEU A 46 4.72 -19.89 -9.57
N SER A 47 4.88 -18.64 -9.97
CA SER A 47 5.00 -18.24 -11.38
C SER A 47 6.45 -17.89 -11.68
N VAL A 48 7.04 -18.55 -12.66
CA VAL A 48 8.43 -18.29 -13.07
C VAL A 48 8.44 -17.57 -14.41
N ASN A 49 9.17 -16.45 -14.47
CA ASN A 49 9.44 -15.76 -15.72
C ASN A 49 10.42 -16.57 -16.56
N ALA A 50 9.95 -17.16 -17.66
CA ALA A 50 10.73 -18.05 -18.50
C ALA A 50 11.87 -17.34 -19.22
N GLY A 51 11.77 -16.01 -19.42
CA GLY A 51 12.85 -15.18 -19.94
C GLY A 51 14.08 -15.13 -19.02
N SER A 52 13.87 -15.25 -17.71
CA SER A 52 14.94 -15.22 -16.71
C SER A 52 15.59 -16.58 -16.42
N ALA A 53 14.91 -17.68 -16.76
CA ALA A 53 15.40 -19.03 -16.48
C ALA A 53 16.47 -19.47 -17.49
N ILE A 54 17.42 -20.30 -17.03
CA ILE A 54 18.49 -20.86 -17.86
C ILE A 54 18.06 -22.21 -18.42
N TYR A 55 18.19 -22.36 -19.75
CA TYR A 55 17.80 -23.56 -20.49
C TYR A 55 19.04 -24.34 -20.91
N LYS A 56 19.03 -25.66 -20.71
CA LYS A 56 20.03 -26.60 -21.23
C LYS A 56 19.35 -27.71 -22.02
N LYS A 57 20.10 -28.38 -22.88
CA LYS A 57 19.58 -29.54 -23.63
C LYS A 57 19.32 -30.70 -22.66
N ASN A 58 18.12 -31.26 -22.71
CA ASN A 58 17.75 -32.49 -22.02
C ASN A 58 18.21 -33.72 -22.82
N GLU A 59 17.94 -34.92 -22.31
CA GLU A 59 18.34 -36.19 -22.96
C GLU A 59 17.71 -36.38 -24.35
N ALA A 60 16.54 -35.79 -24.60
CA ALA A 60 15.87 -35.79 -25.90
C ALA A 60 16.44 -34.75 -26.88
N GLY A 61 17.39 -33.92 -26.44
CA GLY A 61 18.00 -32.86 -27.24
C GLY A 61 17.23 -31.53 -27.26
N ASN A 62 16.08 -31.47 -26.56
CA ASN A 62 15.25 -30.27 -26.43
C ASN A 62 15.81 -29.36 -25.32
N PHE A 63 15.62 -28.05 -25.45
CA PHE A 63 16.00 -27.08 -24.42
C PHE A 63 14.94 -27.04 -23.33
N GLN A 64 15.37 -27.21 -22.08
CA GLN A 64 14.49 -27.18 -20.91
C GLN A 64 15.21 -26.51 -19.72
N SER A 65 14.47 -25.72 -18.96
CA SER A 65 14.92 -25.21 -17.67
C SER A 65 14.47 -26.14 -16.54
N LYS A 66 15.28 -26.20 -15.48
CA LYS A 66 15.05 -27.04 -14.30
C LYS A 66 15.28 -26.21 -13.05
N ILE A 67 14.23 -26.02 -12.27
CA ILE A 67 14.26 -25.22 -11.04
C ILE A 67 13.99 -26.15 -9.86
N GLU A 68 14.86 -26.12 -8.86
CA GLU A 68 14.68 -26.82 -7.60
C GLU A 68 13.93 -25.91 -6.62
N ILE A 69 12.84 -26.41 -6.06
CA ILE A 69 12.07 -25.75 -5.01
C ILE A 69 12.15 -26.61 -3.75
N THR A 70 12.51 -25.99 -2.63
CA THR A 70 12.45 -26.59 -1.31
C THR A 70 11.57 -25.73 -0.40
N MET A 71 10.61 -26.36 0.26
CA MET A 71 9.70 -25.76 1.22
C MET A 71 9.85 -26.48 2.56
N LEU A 72 10.09 -25.73 3.64
CA LEU A 72 10.20 -26.25 5.01
C LEU A 72 9.17 -25.55 5.89
N PHE A 73 8.43 -26.31 6.68
CA PHE A 73 7.45 -25.81 7.65
C PHE A 73 7.92 -26.19 9.05
N LYS A 74 8.37 -25.20 9.82
CA LYS A 74 9.02 -25.42 11.11
C LYS A 74 8.17 -24.90 12.28
N GLN A 75 8.29 -25.52 13.43
CA GLN A 75 7.77 -25.03 14.71
C GLN A 75 8.91 -25.06 15.72
N GLY A 76 9.53 -23.89 15.98
CA GLY A 76 10.80 -23.82 16.67
C GLY A 76 11.89 -24.53 15.85
N GLU A 77 12.60 -25.48 16.45
CA GLU A 77 13.67 -26.23 15.76
C GLU A 77 13.17 -27.45 14.97
N GLU A 78 11.90 -27.83 15.13
CA GLU A 78 11.35 -29.05 14.52
C GLU A 78 10.75 -28.77 13.14
N ILE A 79 11.16 -29.53 12.11
CA ILE A 79 10.53 -29.53 10.79
C ILE A 79 9.26 -30.40 10.87
N LYS A 80 8.09 -29.77 10.80
CA LYS A 80 6.78 -30.44 10.82
C LYS A 80 6.40 -31.00 9.46
N ASN A 81 6.77 -30.32 8.39
CA ASN A 81 6.60 -30.83 7.03
C ASN A 81 7.69 -30.25 6.12
N PHE A 82 8.01 -30.95 5.04
CA PHE A 82 8.89 -30.44 4.00
C PHE A 82 8.51 -30.99 2.63
N LYS A 83 8.82 -30.22 1.59
CA LYS A 83 8.66 -30.64 0.21
C LYS A 83 9.84 -30.16 -0.63
N LYS A 84 10.45 -31.07 -1.39
CA LYS A 84 11.53 -30.78 -2.31
C LYS A 84 11.25 -31.40 -3.67
N TYR A 85 11.27 -30.61 -4.73
CA TYR A 85 10.95 -31.07 -6.08
C TYR A 85 11.61 -30.22 -7.15
N GLU A 86 11.61 -30.74 -8.37
CA GLU A 86 12.09 -30.05 -9.56
C GLU A 86 10.88 -29.61 -10.40
N LEU A 87 10.80 -28.32 -10.69
CA LEU A 87 9.87 -27.74 -11.65
C LEU A 87 10.56 -27.63 -13.01
N LEU A 88 9.97 -28.28 -14.00
CA LEU A 88 10.47 -28.28 -15.37
C LEU A 88 9.69 -27.27 -16.21
N SER A 89 10.40 -26.46 -17.00
CA SER A 89 9.74 -25.64 -18.02
C SER A 89 9.16 -26.53 -19.14
N PRO A 90 8.25 -25.99 -19.96
CA PRO A 90 7.93 -26.59 -21.26
C PRO A 90 9.22 -26.84 -22.07
N GLU A 91 9.24 -27.93 -22.84
CA GLU A 91 10.35 -28.24 -23.73
C GLU A 91 10.33 -27.34 -24.96
N LEU A 92 11.51 -26.83 -25.34
CA LEU A 92 11.70 -26.01 -26.54
C LEU A 92 12.54 -26.80 -27.54
N THR A 93 12.02 -26.98 -28.76
CA THR A 93 12.74 -27.67 -29.84
C THR A 93 13.81 -26.79 -30.48
N ASP A 94 13.66 -25.47 -30.40
CA ASP A 94 14.65 -24.48 -30.86
C ASP A 94 14.88 -23.40 -29.78
N SER A 95 16.11 -22.91 -29.71
CA SER A 95 16.53 -21.76 -28.89
C SER A 95 15.80 -20.45 -29.22
N LEU A 96 15.21 -20.35 -30.42
CA LEU A 96 14.42 -19.21 -30.87
C LEU A 96 12.92 -19.35 -30.55
N SER A 97 12.48 -20.50 -30.02
CA SER A 97 11.08 -20.68 -29.63
C SER A 97 10.68 -19.70 -28.53
N PRO A 98 9.45 -19.15 -28.57
CA PRO A 98 8.99 -18.25 -27.53
C PRO A 98 8.98 -18.98 -26.19
N ARG A 99 9.59 -18.35 -25.19
CA ARG A 99 9.59 -18.84 -23.82
C ARG A 99 8.26 -18.44 -23.18
N VAL A 100 7.56 -19.41 -22.63
CA VAL A 100 6.28 -19.21 -21.97
C VAL A 100 6.50 -19.35 -20.48
N ASP A 101 6.06 -18.35 -19.72
CA ASP A 101 6.05 -18.40 -18.26
C ASP A 101 5.30 -19.64 -17.79
N PHE A 102 5.80 -20.27 -16.72
CA PHE A 102 5.23 -21.51 -16.23
C PHE A 102 4.84 -21.38 -14.77
N LEU A 103 3.64 -21.89 -14.48
CA LEU A 103 2.99 -21.86 -13.19
C LEU A 103 3.09 -23.23 -12.53
N ASP A 104 3.34 -23.23 -11.24
CA ASP A 104 3.27 -24.41 -10.38
C ASP A 104 2.32 -24.16 -9.21
N GLN A 105 1.56 -25.20 -8.87
CA GLN A 105 0.62 -25.18 -7.75
C GLN A 105 0.81 -26.44 -6.91
N GLN A 106 1.00 -26.25 -5.60
CA GLN A 106 1.17 -27.36 -4.66
C GLN A 106 0.17 -27.23 -3.51
N ARG A 107 -0.41 -28.36 -3.10
CA ARG A 107 -1.18 -28.48 -1.85
C ARG A 107 -0.35 -29.25 -0.84
N ILE A 108 -0.17 -28.68 0.34
CA ILE A 108 0.69 -29.21 1.40
C ILE A 108 -0.15 -29.34 2.67
N PRO A 109 -0.51 -30.56 3.09
CA PRO A 109 -1.25 -30.77 4.34
C PRO A 109 -0.44 -30.28 5.54
N LEU A 110 -1.07 -29.46 6.39
CA LEU A 110 -0.47 -28.89 7.59
C LEU A 110 -1.54 -28.81 8.68
N ALA A 111 -1.22 -29.22 9.90
CA ALA A 111 -2.16 -29.08 11.00
C ALA A 111 -2.32 -27.62 11.42
N ASP A 112 -3.37 -27.31 12.18
CA ASP A 112 -3.52 -25.99 12.80
C ASP A 112 -2.29 -25.62 13.66
N GLY A 113 -1.80 -24.40 13.50
CA GLY A 113 -0.68 -23.86 14.23
C GLY A 113 0.03 -22.71 13.52
N ASP A 114 0.95 -22.09 14.25
CA ASP A 114 1.91 -21.12 13.72
C ASP A 114 3.15 -21.86 13.24
N TYR A 115 3.69 -21.48 12.08
CA TYR A 115 4.86 -22.09 11.46
C TYR A 115 5.84 -21.02 10.99
N ASP A 116 7.13 -21.31 11.09
CA ASP A 116 8.16 -20.64 10.30
C ASP A 116 8.26 -21.35 8.96
N PHE A 117 7.76 -20.70 7.91
CA PHE A 117 7.80 -21.21 6.54
C PHE A 117 9.03 -20.69 5.81
N GLU A 118 9.89 -21.60 5.38
CA GLU A 118 11.09 -21.30 4.63
C GLU A 118 10.99 -21.86 3.21
N ILE A 119 11.20 -21.00 2.22
CA ILE A 119 11.25 -21.37 0.80
C ILE A 119 12.64 -21.11 0.23
N MET A 120 13.15 -22.10 -0.50
CA MET A 120 14.37 -21.99 -1.29
C MET A 120 14.08 -22.29 -2.76
N ILE A 121 14.53 -21.43 -3.66
CA ILE A 121 14.35 -21.58 -5.10
C ILE A 121 15.71 -21.46 -5.78
N ARG A 122 16.08 -22.47 -6.57
CA ARG A 122 17.36 -22.52 -7.27
C ARG A 122 17.19 -22.94 -8.72
N ASP A 123 17.72 -22.16 -9.66
CA ASP A 123 17.89 -22.62 -11.03
C ASP A 123 19.06 -23.62 -11.07
N LEU A 124 18.78 -24.90 -11.35
CA LEU A 124 19.81 -25.95 -11.41
C LEU A 124 20.72 -25.82 -12.62
N ASN A 125 20.35 -25.00 -13.60
CA ASN A 125 21.18 -24.69 -14.74
C ASN A 125 22.11 -23.48 -14.50
N ALA A 126 21.86 -22.68 -13.46
CA ALA A 126 22.68 -21.55 -13.06
C ALA A 126 23.81 -21.92 -12.09
N THR A 127 24.80 -21.03 -11.97
CA THR A 127 25.85 -21.11 -10.95
C THR A 127 25.51 -20.34 -9.68
N ASP A 128 24.43 -19.56 -9.71
CA ASP A 128 24.00 -18.73 -8.59
C ASP A 128 23.51 -19.57 -7.41
N ASP A 129 23.58 -18.96 -6.23
CA ASP A 129 23.04 -19.55 -5.00
C ASP A 129 21.51 -19.55 -5.03
N ALA A 130 20.91 -20.41 -4.19
CA ALA A 130 19.47 -20.46 -4.04
C ALA A 130 18.96 -19.14 -3.43
N PHE A 131 17.87 -18.61 -3.98
CA PHE A 131 17.08 -17.61 -3.28
C PHE A 131 16.47 -18.26 -2.04
N GLN A 132 16.50 -17.58 -0.89
CA GLN A 132 15.94 -18.07 0.36
C GLN A 132 15.09 -16.97 1.01
N SER A 133 13.91 -17.34 1.49
CA SER A 133 13.01 -16.45 2.23
C SER A 133 12.34 -17.21 3.36
N THR A 134 12.12 -16.51 4.48
CA THR A 134 11.43 -17.04 5.66
C THR A 134 10.26 -16.13 6.03
N GLN A 135 9.10 -16.71 6.26
CA GLN A 135 7.87 -16.01 6.60
C GLN A 135 7.15 -16.73 7.73
N GLN A 136 6.45 -15.96 8.56
CA GLN A 136 5.54 -16.54 9.54
C GLN A 136 4.22 -16.89 8.88
N LEU A 137 3.75 -18.12 9.11
CA LEU A 137 2.52 -18.67 8.55
C LEU A 137 1.61 -19.10 9.70
N HIS A 138 0.36 -18.63 9.68
CA HIS A 138 -0.68 -19.07 10.61
C HIS A 138 -1.73 -19.90 9.86
N ILE A 139 -1.97 -21.13 10.30
CA ILE A 139 -3.06 -21.99 9.81
C ILE A 139 -3.97 -22.29 11.00
N GLY A 140 -5.27 -22.02 10.86
CA GLY A 140 -6.20 -22.22 11.95
C GLY A 140 -7.64 -22.33 11.48
N PHE A 141 -8.17 -23.55 11.44
CA PHE A 141 -9.57 -23.84 11.15
C PHE A 141 -10.19 -24.73 12.22
N PRO A 142 -10.31 -24.25 13.47
CA PRO A 142 -10.87 -25.06 14.54
C PRO A 142 -12.37 -25.29 14.32
N ASN A 143 -12.86 -26.48 14.70
CA ASN A 143 -14.25 -26.90 14.45
C ASN A 143 -15.28 -26.21 15.35
N ASP A 144 -14.83 -25.51 16.40
CA ASP A 144 -15.70 -24.79 17.36
C ASP A 144 -15.94 -23.33 16.96
N LYS A 145 -15.38 -22.87 15.84
CA LYS A 145 -15.54 -21.51 15.31
C LYS A 145 -15.75 -21.53 13.80
N VAL A 146 -16.43 -20.51 13.30
CA VAL A 146 -16.51 -20.26 11.86
C VAL A 146 -15.14 -19.82 11.37
N GLY A 147 -14.60 -20.49 10.36
CA GLY A 147 -13.35 -20.14 9.71
C GLY A 147 -13.59 -19.53 8.33
N ILE A 148 -12.70 -18.64 7.89
CA ILE A 148 -12.64 -18.18 6.50
C ILE A 148 -11.23 -18.51 6.00
N SER A 149 -11.12 -19.12 4.81
CA SER A 149 -9.84 -19.32 4.15
C SER A 149 -9.10 -18.00 3.92
N ASP A 150 -7.84 -18.07 3.49
CA ASP A 150 -7.27 -16.90 2.83
C ASP A 150 -8.09 -16.52 1.60
N ILE A 151 -8.08 -15.22 1.27
CA ILE A 151 -8.78 -14.69 0.10
C ILE A 151 -7.82 -14.80 -1.08
N GLU A 152 -8.14 -15.66 -2.03
CA GLU A 152 -7.38 -15.84 -3.25
C GLU A 152 -7.86 -14.84 -4.30
N LEU A 153 -6.99 -13.93 -4.74
CA LEU A 153 -7.29 -13.04 -5.87
C LEU A 153 -7.24 -13.85 -7.17
N VAL A 154 -8.18 -13.60 -8.08
CA VAL A 154 -8.39 -14.42 -9.27
C VAL A 154 -8.16 -13.60 -10.54
N GLU A 155 -7.26 -14.09 -11.39
CA GLU A 155 -6.99 -13.52 -12.72
C GLU A 155 -8.02 -14.01 -13.73
N SER A 156 -8.26 -15.32 -13.76
CA SER A 156 -9.24 -15.93 -14.65
C SER A 156 -9.99 -17.07 -13.98
N LEU A 157 -11.24 -17.24 -14.39
CA LEU A 157 -12.14 -18.26 -13.86
C LEU A 157 -12.89 -18.92 -15.00
N GLN A 158 -12.82 -20.24 -15.07
CA GLN A 158 -13.63 -21.04 -15.99
C GLN A 158 -14.26 -22.22 -15.25
N LYS A 159 -15.40 -22.71 -15.73
CA LYS A 159 -15.98 -23.93 -15.17
C LYS A 159 -15.13 -25.12 -15.60
N THR A 160 -14.69 -25.95 -14.67
CA THR A 160 -13.84 -27.11 -14.97
C THR A 160 -14.59 -28.07 -15.89
N THR A 161 -14.00 -28.37 -17.05
CA THR A 161 -14.44 -29.45 -17.94
C THR A 161 -13.62 -30.71 -17.69
N GLU A 162 -12.30 -30.55 -17.57
CA GLU A 162 -11.33 -31.60 -17.26
C GLU A 162 -10.46 -31.17 -16.08
N LYS A 163 -10.30 -32.06 -15.08
CA LYS A 163 -9.56 -31.75 -13.86
C LYS A 163 -8.07 -31.55 -14.18
N ASN A 164 -7.55 -30.39 -13.81
CA ASN A 164 -6.15 -30.00 -13.97
C ASN A 164 -5.60 -29.44 -12.64
N ILE A 165 -4.39 -28.86 -12.69
CA ILE A 165 -3.71 -28.36 -11.48
C ILE A 165 -4.44 -27.17 -10.84
N THR A 166 -5.15 -26.35 -11.61
CA THR A 166 -5.90 -25.18 -11.12
C THR A 166 -7.37 -25.48 -10.81
N SER A 167 -7.82 -26.73 -10.99
CA SER A 167 -9.19 -27.12 -10.69
C SER A 167 -9.46 -27.13 -9.18
N LYS A 168 -10.45 -26.34 -8.78
CA LYS A 168 -10.87 -26.08 -7.40
C LYS A 168 -12.37 -25.87 -7.32
N SER A 169 -13.04 -26.68 -6.50
CA SER A 169 -14.49 -26.56 -6.23
C SER A 169 -15.38 -26.47 -7.47
N GLY A 170 -15.00 -27.16 -8.56
CA GLY A 170 -15.73 -27.19 -9.84
C GLY A 170 -15.36 -26.10 -10.85
N TYR A 171 -14.34 -25.30 -10.54
CA TYR A 171 -13.82 -24.23 -11.40
C TYR A 171 -12.31 -24.36 -11.60
N ASP A 172 -11.82 -23.96 -12.75
CA ASP A 172 -10.40 -23.74 -12.99
C ASP A 172 -10.11 -22.29 -12.60
N VAL A 173 -9.36 -22.13 -11.51
CA VAL A 173 -9.07 -20.83 -10.88
C VAL A 173 -7.61 -20.50 -11.14
N ILE A 174 -7.36 -19.49 -11.98
CA ILE A 174 -6.01 -18.96 -12.17
C ILE A 174 -5.80 -17.84 -11.15
N PRO A 175 -4.85 -17.98 -10.21
CA PRO A 175 -4.61 -16.99 -9.17
C PRO A 175 -3.95 -15.73 -9.78
N TYR A 176 -4.37 -14.58 -9.30
CA TYR A 176 -3.64 -13.34 -9.49
C TYR A 176 -2.64 -13.18 -8.36
N THR A 177 -1.34 -13.25 -8.69
CA THR A 177 -0.25 -13.34 -7.70
C THR A 177 0.36 -11.98 -7.31
N SER A 178 -0.18 -10.89 -7.86
CA SER A 178 0.20 -9.51 -7.57
C SER A 178 -0.86 -8.86 -6.68
N ASP A 179 -0.44 -7.93 -5.83
CA ASP A 179 -1.33 -7.07 -5.05
C ASP A 179 -1.65 -5.75 -5.77
N PHE A 180 -1.05 -5.49 -6.94
CA PHE A 180 -1.19 -4.24 -7.68
C PHE A 180 -2.15 -4.36 -8.86
N TYR A 181 -3.15 -3.48 -8.92
CA TYR A 181 -4.10 -3.35 -10.03
C TYR A 181 -3.90 -2.01 -10.73
N SER A 182 -3.39 -2.05 -11.97
CA SER A 182 -3.28 -0.86 -12.84
C SER A 182 -4.65 -0.41 -13.39
N GLU A 183 -4.67 0.72 -14.09
CA GLU A 183 -5.88 1.29 -14.70
C GLU A 183 -6.53 0.35 -15.73
N GLU A 184 -5.75 -0.56 -16.32
CA GLU A 184 -6.21 -1.57 -17.30
C GLU A 184 -7.14 -2.62 -16.68
N PHE A 185 -7.08 -2.81 -15.35
CA PHE A 185 -7.96 -3.76 -14.68
C PHE A 185 -9.35 -3.15 -14.47
N GLU A 186 -10.37 -3.79 -15.02
CA GLU A 186 -11.77 -3.36 -14.87
C GLU A 186 -12.45 -3.99 -13.65
N LYS A 187 -11.94 -5.13 -13.17
CA LYS A 187 -12.52 -5.86 -12.03
C LYS A 187 -11.45 -6.51 -11.16
N ILE A 188 -11.79 -6.70 -9.89
CA ILE A 188 -11.10 -7.59 -8.96
C ILE A 188 -12.01 -8.78 -8.66
N ALA A 189 -11.57 -9.98 -9.02
CA ALA A 189 -12.27 -11.23 -8.70
C ALA A 189 -11.55 -11.94 -7.55
N PHE A 190 -12.30 -12.68 -6.74
CA PHE A 190 -11.76 -13.36 -5.58
C PHE A 190 -12.48 -14.66 -5.27
N TYR A 191 -11.75 -15.58 -4.65
CA TYR A 191 -12.19 -16.86 -4.17
C TYR A 191 -11.90 -16.99 -2.66
N ALA A 192 -12.87 -17.46 -1.90
CA ALA A 192 -12.69 -17.83 -0.49
C ALA A 192 -13.68 -18.92 -0.08
N GLU A 193 -13.38 -19.61 1.00
CA GLU A 193 -14.23 -20.66 1.58
C GLU A 193 -14.54 -20.32 3.03
N VAL A 194 -15.80 -20.51 3.43
CA VAL A 194 -16.25 -20.40 4.82
C VAL A 194 -16.52 -21.78 5.37
N TYR A 195 -15.91 -22.09 6.51
CA TYR A 195 -15.92 -23.42 7.13
C TYR A 195 -16.74 -23.45 8.41
N HIS A 196 -17.26 -24.65 8.74
CA HIS A 196 -17.83 -25.00 10.05
C HIS A 196 -19.05 -24.17 10.46
N THR A 197 -19.77 -23.57 9.50
CA THR A 197 -20.97 -22.79 9.82
C THR A 197 -22.10 -23.68 10.35
N ASP A 198 -22.20 -24.91 9.86
CA ASP A 198 -23.13 -25.95 10.34
C ASP A 198 -22.81 -26.42 11.76
N LEU A 199 -21.53 -26.56 12.09
CA LEU A 199 -21.08 -26.97 13.43
C LEU A 199 -21.36 -25.89 14.49
N VAL A 200 -21.20 -24.62 14.12
CA VAL A 200 -21.34 -23.49 15.06
C VAL A 200 -22.78 -22.99 15.18
N LEU A 201 -23.51 -22.90 14.06
CA LEU A 201 -24.87 -22.36 14.04
C LEU A 201 -25.95 -23.44 14.11
N GLY A 202 -25.64 -24.67 13.71
CA GLY A 202 -26.62 -25.72 13.46
C GLY A 202 -27.02 -25.79 11.98
N ASN A 203 -27.43 -26.98 11.53
CA ASN A 203 -27.78 -27.23 10.14
C ASN A 203 -28.92 -26.33 9.65
N GLU A 204 -28.79 -25.84 8.41
CA GLU A 204 -29.79 -25.02 7.71
C GLU A 204 -30.13 -23.67 8.36
N GLU A 205 -29.38 -23.24 9.38
CA GLU A 205 -29.50 -21.88 9.89
C GLU A 205 -29.03 -20.85 8.87
N GLY A 206 -29.82 -19.78 8.71
CA GLY A 206 -29.51 -18.71 7.77
C GLY A 206 -28.36 -17.83 8.26
N LEU A 207 -27.46 -17.46 7.37
CA LEU A 207 -26.34 -16.55 7.63
C LEU A 207 -26.17 -15.54 6.50
N LEU A 208 -25.45 -14.46 6.80
CA LEU A 208 -25.14 -13.39 5.86
C LEU A 208 -23.62 -13.32 5.69
N ILE A 209 -23.15 -13.37 4.45
CA ILE A 209 -21.73 -13.16 4.14
C ILE A 209 -21.62 -11.84 3.41
N ASN A 210 -21.04 -10.84 4.08
CA ASN A 210 -20.71 -9.56 3.49
C ASN A 210 -19.33 -9.64 2.84
N TYR A 211 -19.15 -8.94 1.73
CA TYR A 211 -17.85 -8.70 1.15
C TYR A 211 -17.78 -7.24 0.68
N PHE A 212 -16.62 -6.61 0.86
CA PHE A 212 -16.48 -5.18 0.68
C PHE A 212 -15.05 -4.76 0.36
N ILE A 213 -14.89 -3.56 -0.20
CA ILE A 213 -13.60 -2.89 -0.32
C ILE A 213 -13.58 -1.71 0.65
N GLU A 214 -12.58 -1.68 1.53
CA GLU A 214 -12.33 -0.59 2.46
C GLU A 214 -10.99 0.09 2.16
N SER A 215 -10.88 1.37 2.50
CA SER A 215 -9.59 2.06 2.50
C SER A 215 -8.71 1.48 3.60
N GLN A 216 -7.48 1.10 3.24
CA GLN A 216 -6.51 0.57 4.20
C GLN A 216 -6.19 1.59 5.31
N GLU A 217 -6.16 2.88 4.97
CA GLU A 217 -5.81 3.97 5.90
C GLU A 217 -6.91 4.27 6.91
N THR A 218 -8.17 4.29 6.46
CA THR A 218 -9.31 4.71 7.29
C THR A 218 -10.13 3.56 7.85
N GLY A 219 -9.98 2.35 7.30
CA GLY A 219 -10.84 1.20 7.59
C GLY A 219 -12.31 1.40 7.18
N SER A 220 -12.60 2.44 6.40
CA SER A 220 -13.96 2.75 5.96
C SER A 220 -14.24 2.14 4.59
N VAL A 221 -15.42 1.54 4.45
CA VAL A 221 -15.90 0.99 3.17
C VAL A 221 -16.01 2.11 2.14
N VAL A 222 -15.50 1.86 0.94
CA VAL A 222 -15.44 2.85 -0.13
C VAL A 222 -16.75 2.86 -0.91
N GLY A 223 -17.52 3.95 -0.84
CA GLY A 223 -18.74 4.14 -1.62
C GLY A 223 -19.68 2.92 -1.60
N ASN A 224 -20.00 2.41 -2.80
CA ASN A 224 -20.88 1.24 -2.99
C ASN A 224 -20.11 -0.09 -3.10
N TYR A 225 -18.84 -0.15 -2.73
CA TYR A 225 -18.06 -1.40 -2.72
C TYR A 225 -18.38 -2.27 -1.52
N ARG A 226 -19.65 -2.62 -1.40
CA ARG A 226 -20.19 -3.56 -0.42
C ARG A 226 -21.30 -4.35 -1.04
N SER A 227 -21.25 -5.65 -0.86
CA SER A 227 -22.32 -6.55 -1.25
C SER A 227 -22.39 -7.70 -0.26
N PHE A 228 -23.43 -8.52 -0.40
CA PHE A 228 -23.65 -9.65 0.48
C PHE A 228 -24.29 -10.79 -0.28
N ILE A 229 -24.09 -12.00 0.23
CA ILE A 229 -24.87 -13.19 -0.13
C ILE A 229 -25.57 -13.71 1.12
N ARG A 230 -26.79 -14.22 0.93
CA ARG A 230 -27.52 -14.95 1.96
C ARG A 230 -27.34 -16.43 1.70
N GLU A 231 -26.85 -17.14 2.70
CA GLU A 231 -26.61 -18.57 2.62
C GLU A 231 -27.20 -19.30 3.82
N THR A 232 -27.19 -20.63 3.71
CA THR A 232 -27.56 -21.53 4.81
C THR A 232 -26.31 -22.24 5.31
N ALA A 233 -26.29 -22.53 6.61
CA ALA A 233 -25.17 -23.15 7.28
C ALA A 233 -24.86 -24.53 6.66
N LYS A 234 -23.59 -24.70 6.25
CA LYS A 234 -23.02 -25.87 5.56
C LYS A 234 -21.58 -26.11 6.06
N PRO A 235 -21.02 -27.32 5.86
CA PRO A 235 -19.63 -27.61 6.18
C PRO A 235 -18.64 -26.66 5.48
N VAL A 236 -18.92 -26.36 4.20
CA VAL A 236 -18.14 -25.45 3.36
C VAL A 236 -19.09 -24.61 2.51
N ILE A 237 -18.89 -23.29 2.52
CA ILE A 237 -19.56 -22.34 1.64
C ILE A 237 -18.50 -21.67 0.77
N VAL A 238 -18.60 -21.86 -0.54
CA VAL A 238 -17.69 -21.26 -1.51
C VAL A 238 -18.16 -19.86 -1.88
N ILE A 239 -17.28 -18.88 -1.73
CA ILE A 239 -17.48 -17.50 -2.14
C ILE A 239 -16.63 -17.28 -3.39
N LEU A 240 -17.31 -16.99 -4.49
CA LEU A 240 -16.67 -16.64 -5.74
C LEU A 240 -17.39 -15.44 -6.34
N ASN A 241 -16.76 -14.28 -6.28
CA ASN A 241 -17.38 -13.03 -6.68
C ASN A 241 -16.36 -12.02 -7.22
N SER A 242 -16.84 -10.86 -7.64
CA SER A 242 -15.99 -9.78 -8.13
C SER A 242 -16.60 -8.41 -7.90
N PHE A 243 -15.75 -7.38 -7.81
CA PHE A 243 -16.15 -5.98 -7.90
C PHE A 243 -15.63 -5.37 -9.21
N SER A 244 -16.44 -4.53 -9.86
CA SER A 244 -15.93 -3.63 -10.90
C SER A 244 -15.12 -2.52 -10.25
N ILE A 245 -13.83 -2.42 -10.57
CA ILE A 245 -12.89 -1.43 -10.05
C ILE A 245 -12.53 -0.35 -11.09
N GLU A 246 -13.22 -0.32 -12.24
CA GLU A 246 -13.08 0.72 -13.27
C GLU A 246 -13.12 2.14 -12.69
N LYS A 247 -14.01 2.36 -11.72
CA LYS A 247 -14.20 3.66 -11.07
C LYS A 247 -13.50 3.77 -9.72
N LEU A 248 -12.85 2.70 -9.25
CA LEU A 248 -12.12 2.73 -7.98
C LEU A 248 -10.85 3.59 -8.18
N PRO A 249 -10.69 4.69 -7.42
CA PRO A 249 -9.58 5.62 -7.59
C PRO A 249 -8.27 5.01 -7.07
N SER A 250 -7.15 5.62 -7.46
CA SER A 250 -5.82 5.26 -6.92
C SER A 250 -5.82 5.23 -5.40
N GLY A 251 -5.22 4.21 -4.81
CA GLY A 251 -5.12 4.08 -3.36
C GLY A 251 -4.77 2.68 -2.88
N ASN A 252 -4.66 2.58 -1.56
CA ASN A 252 -4.37 1.35 -0.83
C ASN A 252 -5.67 0.85 -0.17
N TYR A 253 -6.05 -0.39 -0.45
CA TYR A 253 -7.34 -0.94 -0.05
C TYR A 253 -7.21 -2.32 0.57
N ASN A 254 -8.24 -2.72 1.32
CA ASN A 254 -8.45 -4.12 1.69
C ASN A 254 -9.75 -4.63 1.06
N LEU A 255 -9.70 -5.83 0.49
CA LEU A 255 -10.89 -6.62 0.19
C LEU A 255 -11.21 -7.47 1.43
N GLY A 256 -12.36 -7.22 2.04
CA GLY A 256 -12.83 -7.90 3.24
C GLY A 256 -13.99 -8.86 2.97
N ILE A 257 -14.03 -9.95 3.73
CA ILE A 257 -15.15 -10.88 3.84
C ILE A 257 -15.52 -11.01 5.32
N GLU A 258 -16.80 -10.86 5.63
CA GLU A 258 -17.33 -10.89 6.99
C GLU A 258 -18.56 -11.80 7.03
N VAL A 259 -18.58 -12.77 7.95
CA VAL A 259 -19.70 -13.70 8.14
C VAL A 259 -20.49 -13.30 9.36
N LYS A 260 -21.81 -13.14 9.22
CA LYS A 260 -22.74 -12.77 10.30
C LYS A 260 -23.85 -13.78 10.50
N ASN A 261 -24.28 -13.94 11.75
CA ASN A 261 -25.48 -14.69 12.08
C ASN A 261 -26.77 -13.85 11.94
N LYS A 262 -27.92 -14.46 12.22
CA LYS A 262 -29.25 -13.78 12.20
C LYS A 262 -29.38 -12.65 13.22
N LEU A 263 -28.58 -12.67 14.28
CA LEU A 263 -28.52 -11.62 15.31
C LEU A 263 -27.61 -10.45 14.89
N ASN A 264 -27.06 -10.50 13.67
CA ASN A 264 -26.12 -9.51 13.12
C ASN A 264 -24.78 -9.46 13.88
N GLU A 265 -24.42 -10.54 14.58
CA GLU A 265 -23.12 -10.72 15.23
C GLU A 265 -22.12 -11.27 14.21
N THR A 266 -20.92 -10.69 14.20
CA THR A 266 -19.82 -11.13 13.33
C THR A 266 -19.17 -12.38 13.91
N LEU A 267 -19.20 -13.47 13.14
CA LEU A 267 -18.64 -14.78 13.50
C LEU A 267 -17.19 -14.93 13.06
N ALA A 268 -16.85 -14.38 11.89
CA ALA A 268 -15.52 -14.41 11.31
C ALA A 268 -15.32 -13.23 10.34
N GLU A 269 -14.09 -12.75 10.25
CA GLU A 269 -13.67 -11.71 9.30
C GLU A 269 -12.30 -12.09 8.71
N LYS A 270 -12.13 -11.86 7.41
CA LYS A 270 -10.85 -12.00 6.71
C LYS A 270 -10.67 -10.83 5.75
N LYS A 271 -9.44 -10.34 5.62
CA LYS A 271 -9.08 -9.24 4.73
C LYS A 271 -7.81 -9.57 3.95
N ILE A 272 -7.73 -9.09 2.72
CA ILE A 272 -6.51 -9.10 1.91
C ILE A 272 -6.25 -7.70 1.36
N PHE A 273 -4.98 -7.29 1.39
CA PHE A 273 -4.53 -6.01 0.87
C PHE A 273 -4.42 -6.03 -0.66
N PHE A 274 -4.73 -4.90 -1.30
CA PHE A 274 -4.34 -4.63 -2.69
C PHE A 274 -4.17 -3.12 -2.92
N GLN A 275 -3.34 -2.77 -3.90
CA GLN A 275 -3.12 -1.41 -4.36
C GLN A 275 -3.79 -1.19 -5.72
N ARG A 276 -4.42 -0.03 -5.90
CA ARG A 276 -5.00 0.42 -7.16
C ARG A 276 -4.26 1.64 -7.67
N SER A 277 -3.96 1.66 -8.96
CA SER A 277 -3.53 2.87 -9.68
C SER A 277 -4.54 3.18 -10.77
N ASN A 278 -5.33 4.24 -10.59
CA ASN A 278 -6.35 4.70 -11.51
C ASN A 278 -6.48 6.23 -11.42
N PRO A 279 -5.56 6.97 -12.05
CA PRO A 279 -5.47 8.43 -11.93
C PRO A 279 -6.66 9.15 -12.57
N GLU A 280 -7.31 8.53 -13.57
CA GLU A 280 -8.44 9.09 -14.31
C GLU A 280 -9.79 8.87 -13.61
N ALA A 281 -9.88 7.92 -12.66
CA ALA A 281 -11.11 7.68 -11.94
C ALA A 281 -11.49 8.88 -11.05
N THR A 282 -12.67 9.44 -11.35
CA THR A 282 -13.35 10.37 -10.46
C THR A 282 -13.87 9.59 -9.24
N PRO A 283 -13.66 10.06 -7.99
CA PRO A 283 -14.06 9.35 -6.79
C PRO A 283 -15.54 8.99 -6.81
N LEU A 284 -15.89 7.82 -6.28
CA LEU A 284 -17.28 7.39 -6.14
C LEU A 284 -18.05 8.10 -5.01
N LEU A 285 -17.44 9.11 -4.40
CA LEU A 285 -18.06 9.98 -3.40
C LEU A 285 -18.37 11.32 -4.05
N LEU A 286 -19.24 11.31 -5.06
CA LEU A 286 -19.80 12.53 -5.64
C LEU A 286 -21.31 12.51 -5.36
N SER A 287 -21.70 12.95 -4.16
CA SER A 287 -23.11 13.30 -3.96
C SER A 287 -23.46 14.52 -4.82
N GLU A 288 -24.48 14.42 -5.67
CA GLU A 288 -25.04 15.57 -6.40
C GLU A 288 -25.70 16.61 -5.46
N ASP A 289 -25.82 16.30 -4.17
CA ASP A 289 -26.47 17.13 -3.14
C ASP A 289 -25.70 18.41 -2.77
N TYR A 290 -24.51 18.63 -3.36
CA TYR A 290 -23.72 19.84 -3.13
C TYR A 290 -24.46 21.12 -3.58
N LEU A 291 -25.42 21.00 -4.51
CA LEU A 291 -26.21 22.13 -5.02
C LEU A 291 -27.02 22.84 -3.93
N ASN A 292 -27.38 22.15 -2.84
CA ASN A 292 -28.09 22.71 -1.69
C ASN A 292 -27.16 23.05 -0.51
N SER A 293 -25.84 23.02 -0.72
CA SER A 293 -24.83 23.19 0.34
C SER A 293 -24.16 24.57 0.29
N PHE A 294 -23.36 24.87 1.32
CA PHE A 294 -22.51 26.06 1.38
C PHE A 294 -21.55 26.18 0.18
N VAL A 295 -21.14 25.05 -0.39
CA VAL A 295 -20.19 24.99 -1.51
C VAL A 295 -20.80 25.50 -2.80
N ALA A 296 -22.13 25.42 -2.99
CA ALA A 296 -22.80 25.91 -4.20
C ALA A 296 -22.62 27.41 -4.43
N THR A 297 -22.47 28.19 -3.35
CA THR A 297 -22.36 29.66 -3.41
C THR A 297 -20.92 30.18 -3.44
N MET A 298 -19.91 29.30 -3.34
CA MET A 298 -18.52 29.71 -3.30
C MET A 298 -18.04 30.20 -4.66
N ASP A 299 -17.30 31.30 -4.68
CA ASP A 299 -16.59 31.73 -5.88
C ASP A 299 -15.49 30.71 -6.26
N LYS A 300 -15.23 30.52 -7.56
CA LYS A 300 -14.27 29.54 -8.06
C LYS A 300 -12.85 29.77 -7.51
N ALA A 301 -12.42 31.02 -7.37
CA ALA A 301 -11.11 31.34 -6.83
C ALA A 301 -11.03 31.01 -5.33
N LEU A 302 -12.09 31.32 -4.58
CA LEU A 302 -12.21 30.95 -3.17
C LEU A 302 -12.26 29.43 -2.98
N LEU A 303 -12.96 28.71 -3.86
CA LEU A 303 -13.03 27.25 -3.83
C LEU A 303 -11.67 26.61 -4.10
N ALA A 304 -10.94 27.08 -5.11
CA ALA A 304 -9.59 26.61 -5.40
C ALA A 304 -8.63 26.86 -4.21
N GLU A 305 -8.72 28.03 -3.59
CA GLU A 305 -7.99 28.38 -2.37
C GLU A 305 -8.32 27.43 -1.21
N ALA A 306 -9.62 27.19 -0.99
CA ALA A 306 -10.11 26.33 0.06
C ALA A 306 -9.63 24.87 -0.13
N ILE A 307 -9.69 24.36 -1.36
CA ILE A 307 -9.18 23.03 -1.74
C ILE A 307 -7.67 22.92 -1.50
N ARG A 308 -6.87 23.95 -1.83
CA ARG A 308 -5.44 23.95 -1.50
C ARG A 308 -5.20 23.95 0.00
N SER A 309 -6.02 24.69 0.74
CA SER A 309 -5.85 24.85 2.19
C SER A 309 -6.12 23.59 3.00
N VAL A 310 -6.83 22.60 2.45
CA VAL A 310 -7.11 21.33 3.16
C VAL A 310 -5.98 20.31 3.06
N GLU A 311 -5.01 20.50 2.15
CA GLU A 311 -3.88 19.59 1.97
C GLU A 311 -3.19 19.12 3.29
N PRO A 312 -2.98 19.98 4.31
CA PRO A 312 -2.33 19.55 5.56
C PRO A 312 -3.09 18.49 6.36
N ILE A 313 -4.41 18.39 6.17
CA ILE A 313 -5.30 17.45 6.85
C ILE A 313 -5.86 16.37 5.92
N SER A 314 -5.38 16.33 4.67
CA SER A 314 -5.78 15.38 3.64
C SER A 314 -4.97 14.09 3.71
N THR A 315 -5.58 12.96 3.32
CA THR A 315 -4.88 11.71 3.01
C THR A 315 -4.17 11.78 1.66
N ASP A 316 -3.29 10.83 1.35
CA ASP A 316 -2.60 10.80 0.04
C ASP A 316 -3.59 10.67 -1.12
N ILE A 317 -4.69 9.93 -0.93
CA ILE A 317 -5.80 9.83 -1.90
C ILE A 317 -6.45 11.21 -2.08
N GLU A 318 -6.77 11.89 -0.98
CA GLU A 318 -7.40 13.21 -1.01
C GLU A 318 -6.48 14.28 -1.62
N ILE A 319 -5.16 14.23 -1.37
CA ILE A 319 -4.17 15.15 -1.95
C ILE A 319 -4.11 14.96 -3.47
N ASN A 320 -3.94 13.73 -3.94
CA ASN A 320 -3.90 13.45 -5.37
C ASN A 320 -5.19 13.89 -6.06
N PHE A 321 -6.33 13.65 -5.41
CA PHE A 321 -7.62 14.08 -5.94
C PHE A 321 -7.78 15.60 -5.98
N ALA A 322 -7.45 16.30 -4.89
CA ALA A 322 -7.44 17.76 -4.85
C ALA A 322 -6.58 18.35 -5.97
N GLN A 323 -5.38 17.79 -6.19
CA GLN A 323 -4.49 18.23 -7.26
C GLN A 323 -5.08 17.99 -8.65
N ASN A 324 -5.73 16.85 -8.89
CA ASN A 324 -6.39 16.56 -10.16
C ASN A 324 -7.56 17.51 -10.41
N GLN A 325 -8.37 17.82 -9.40
CA GLN A 325 -9.47 18.78 -9.54
C GLN A 325 -8.98 20.21 -9.79
N LEU A 326 -7.92 20.62 -9.09
CA LEU A 326 -7.28 21.91 -9.33
C LEU A 326 -6.63 22.02 -10.71
N LYS A 327 -6.15 20.91 -11.29
CA LYS A 327 -5.59 20.89 -12.66
C LYS A 327 -6.66 20.85 -13.74
N GLY A 328 -7.73 20.09 -13.53
CA GLY A 328 -8.85 19.99 -14.46
C GLY A 328 -9.68 21.28 -14.55
N GLU A 329 -9.66 22.10 -13.49
CA GLU A 329 -10.39 23.36 -13.37
C GLU A 329 -11.90 23.27 -13.63
N ASP A 330 -12.48 22.08 -13.47
CA ASP A 330 -13.93 21.85 -13.57
C ASP A 330 -14.61 22.31 -12.26
N ASP A 331 -15.52 23.29 -12.38
CA ASP A 331 -16.17 23.91 -11.22
C ASP A 331 -17.06 22.91 -10.47
N ASP A 332 -17.80 22.07 -11.19
CA ASP A 332 -18.73 21.11 -10.58
C ASP A 332 -17.95 20.03 -9.83
N LEU A 333 -16.87 19.53 -10.40
CA LEU A 333 -16.04 18.51 -9.73
C LEU A 333 -15.28 19.08 -8.52
N MET A 334 -14.80 20.32 -8.60
CA MET A 334 -14.19 21.01 -7.46
C MET A 334 -15.18 21.18 -6.31
N ARG A 335 -16.44 21.57 -6.62
CA ARG A 335 -17.49 21.73 -5.61
C ARG A 335 -17.86 20.40 -4.97
N GLN A 336 -18.04 19.37 -5.79
CA GLN A 336 -18.34 18.03 -5.31
C GLN A 336 -17.21 17.50 -4.42
N TYR A 337 -15.95 17.63 -4.84
CA TYR A 337 -14.83 17.23 -3.98
C TYR A 337 -14.89 17.90 -2.62
N PHE A 338 -14.94 19.23 -2.63
CA PHE A 338 -14.82 20.00 -1.41
C PHE A 338 -15.98 19.74 -0.45
N TYR A 339 -17.20 19.57 -0.98
CA TYR A 339 -18.35 19.18 -0.16
C TYR A 339 -18.16 17.79 0.46
N ASN A 340 -17.78 16.79 -0.34
CA ASN A 340 -17.60 15.42 0.13
C ASN A 340 -16.45 15.30 1.14
N PHE A 341 -15.37 16.07 0.97
CA PHE A 341 -14.25 16.15 1.92
C PHE A 341 -14.69 16.51 3.34
N TRP A 342 -15.65 17.44 3.47
CA TRP A 342 -16.20 17.84 4.76
C TRP A 342 -17.33 16.92 5.23
N LEU A 343 -18.10 16.34 4.31
CA LEU A 343 -19.15 15.38 4.61
C LEU A 343 -18.61 14.10 5.26
N THR A 344 -17.45 13.60 4.80
CA THR A 344 -16.79 12.43 5.41
C THR A 344 -16.27 12.71 6.82
N ARG A 345 -15.91 13.97 7.12
CA ARG A 345 -15.43 14.41 8.44
C ARG A 345 -16.58 14.71 9.40
N ASN A 346 -17.69 15.26 8.90
CA ASN A 346 -18.91 15.49 9.67
C ASN A 346 -20.14 15.33 8.77
N SER A 347 -20.81 14.19 8.89
CA SER A 347 -22.01 13.85 8.11
C SER A 347 -23.24 14.67 8.51
N THR A 348 -23.23 15.31 9.68
CA THR A 348 -24.38 16.05 10.22
C THR A 348 -24.33 17.54 9.86
N ASP A 349 -23.14 18.15 9.96
CA ASP A 349 -22.93 19.56 9.62
C ASP A 349 -21.53 19.79 9.01
N PRO A 350 -21.37 19.56 7.69
CA PRO A 350 -20.12 19.79 6.99
C PRO A 350 -19.67 21.26 6.98
N GLU A 351 -20.64 22.19 6.95
CA GLU A 351 -20.35 23.64 6.86
C GLU A 351 -19.72 24.16 8.15
N ALA A 352 -20.22 23.72 9.31
CA ALA A 352 -19.67 24.12 10.60
C ALA A 352 -18.21 23.68 10.78
N GLU A 353 -17.86 22.44 10.40
CA GLU A 353 -16.48 21.96 10.47
C GLU A 353 -15.57 22.69 9.48
N TRP A 354 -16.03 22.95 8.26
CA TRP A 354 -15.29 23.80 7.32
C TRP A 354 -15.02 25.18 7.91
N LYS A 355 -16.04 25.87 8.43
CA LYS A 355 -15.88 27.22 9.01
C LYS A 355 -14.86 27.24 10.14
N LYS A 356 -14.93 26.25 11.05
CA LYS A 356 -13.98 26.09 12.15
C LYS A 356 -12.56 25.86 11.66
N TYR A 357 -12.37 25.02 10.64
CA TYR A 357 -11.06 24.80 10.03
C TYR A 357 -10.56 26.05 9.31
N PHE A 358 -11.43 26.74 8.57
CA PHE A 358 -11.08 27.93 7.81
C PHE A 358 -10.60 29.07 8.72
N GLU A 359 -11.16 29.22 9.93
CA GLU A 359 -10.62 30.15 10.92
C GLU A 359 -9.19 29.77 11.35
N ASN A 360 -8.88 28.48 11.51
CA ASN A 360 -7.50 28.05 11.76
C ASN A 360 -6.58 28.33 10.57
N VAL A 361 -7.06 28.19 9.33
CA VAL A 361 -6.31 28.55 8.12
C VAL A 361 -5.99 30.04 8.09
N LYS A 362 -6.93 30.91 8.45
CA LYS A 362 -6.68 32.36 8.56
C LYS A 362 -5.60 32.67 9.60
N ILE A 363 -5.72 32.12 10.80
CA ILE A 363 -4.71 32.27 11.86
C ILE A 363 -3.34 31.76 11.37
N THR A 364 -3.32 30.64 10.68
CA THR A 364 -2.10 30.04 10.12
C THR A 364 -1.45 30.96 9.08
N ASN A 365 -2.25 31.55 8.20
CA ASN A 365 -1.77 32.52 7.21
C ASN A 365 -1.23 33.79 7.88
N GLU A 366 -1.89 34.31 8.92
CA GLU A 366 -1.40 35.48 9.65
C GLU A 366 -0.08 35.22 10.37
N LEU A 367 0.09 34.03 10.95
CA LEU A 367 1.27 33.70 11.75
C LEU A 367 2.48 33.23 10.93
N PHE A 368 2.24 32.52 9.81
CA PHE A 368 3.29 31.76 9.14
C PHE A 368 3.44 32.04 7.64
N ALA A 369 2.63 32.93 7.05
CA ALA A 369 2.83 33.30 5.65
C ALA A 369 4.21 33.98 5.45
N THR A 370 4.74 33.78 4.26
CA THR A 370 5.98 34.41 3.78
C THR A 370 5.67 35.28 2.57
N SER A 371 6.68 35.95 2.02
CA SER A 371 6.49 36.73 0.78
C SER A 371 6.13 35.88 -0.44
N ILE A 372 6.34 34.57 -0.39
CA ILE A 372 6.19 33.66 -1.55
C ILE A 372 5.26 32.47 -1.29
N LYS A 373 5.01 32.10 -0.03
CA LYS A 373 4.17 30.97 0.39
C LYS A 373 3.09 31.44 1.34
N LYS A 374 1.89 30.88 1.19
CA LYS A 374 0.82 31.06 2.18
C LYS A 374 1.14 30.27 3.44
N GLY A 375 0.56 30.66 4.57
CA GLY A 375 0.86 30.02 5.85
C GLY A 375 0.57 28.53 5.84
N TYR A 376 -0.55 28.10 5.25
CA TYR A 376 -0.90 26.67 5.14
C TYR A 376 0.07 25.85 4.27
N GLU A 377 0.89 26.49 3.43
CA GLU A 377 1.91 25.84 2.58
C GLU A 377 3.26 25.71 3.29
N THR A 378 3.47 26.46 4.38
CA THR A 378 4.72 26.39 5.16
C THR A 378 4.73 25.19 6.11
N ASP A 379 5.90 24.64 6.42
CA ASP A 379 6.00 23.49 7.32
C ASP A 379 5.43 23.79 8.71
N ARG A 380 5.66 25.01 9.23
CA ARG A 380 5.03 25.47 10.48
C ARG A 380 3.51 25.44 10.39
N GLY A 381 2.95 25.96 9.30
CA GLY A 381 1.50 26.00 9.13
C GLY A 381 0.89 24.63 8.89
N ARG A 382 1.56 23.74 8.17
CA ARG A 382 1.13 22.35 7.98
C ARG A 382 1.05 21.60 9.31
N VAL A 383 2.08 21.75 10.16
CA VAL A 383 2.08 21.17 11.52
C VAL A 383 0.99 21.79 12.40
N PHE A 384 0.81 23.11 12.34
CA PHE A 384 -0.22 23.82 13.10
C PHE A 384 -1.65 23.39 12.70
N LEU A 385 -1.92 23.23 11.41
CA LEU A 385 -3.24 22.80 10.93
C LEU A 385 -3.52 21.33 11.24
N LYS A 386 -2.51 20.46 11.14
CA LYS A 386 -2.64 19.02 11.38
C LYS A 386 -2.75 18.65 12.87
N HIS A 387 -2.07 19.38 13.74
CA HIS A 387 -1.98 19.06 15.18
C HIS A 387 -2.57 20.12 16.10
N GLY A 388 -2.99 21.27 15.55
CA GLY A 388 -3.47 22.41 16.31
C GLY A 388 -2.32 23.24 16.90
N LYS A 389 -2.67 24.11 17.84
CA LYS A 389 -1.71 24.99 18.52
C LYS A 389 -0.77 24.17 19.43
N PRO A 390 0.56 24.39 19.37
CA PRO A 390 1.49 23.74 20.29
C PRO A 390 1.24 24.18 21.74
N ASN A 391 1.54 23.30 22.69
CA ASN A 391 1.45 23.62 24.12
C ASN A 391 2.51 24.66 24.51
N THR A 392 3.74 24.48 24.02
CA THR A 392 4.82 25.45 24.17
C THR A 392 5.39 25.78 22.81
N ARG A 393 5.55 27.07 22.53
CA ARG A 393 6.23 27.59 21.34
C ARG A 393 7.36 28.50 21.79
N ARG A 394 8.60 28.07 21.56
CA ARG A 394 9.78 28.85 21.91
C ARG A 394 10.47 29.35 20.65
N ALA A 395 10.32 30.64 20.38
CA ALA A 395 11.00 31.30 19.27
C ALA A 395 12.34 31.87 19.74
N VAL A 396 13.40 31.58 18.99
CA VAL A 396 14.76 32.03 19.23
C VAL A 396 15.21 32.83 18.01
N PRO A 397 14.94 34.15 17.98
CA PRO A 397 15.24 34.98 16.82
C PRO A 397 16.75 35.19 16.61
N SER A 398 17.55 35.05 17.67
CA SER A 398 19.00 35.15 17.61
C SER A 398 19.63 34.36 18.75
N GLU A 399 20.60 33.52 18.40
CA GLU A 399 21.47 32.79 19.32
C GLU A 399 22.87 32.76 18.69
N PRO A 400 23.95 32.93 19.48
CA PRO A 400 25.31 32.88 18.95
C PRO A 400 25.52 31.60 18.14
N ASN A 401 26.11 31.75 16.95
CA ASN A 401 26.49 30.64 16.07
C ASN A 401 25.31 29.81 15.52
N ALA A 402 24.04 30.17 15.76
CA ALA A 402 22.88 29.44 15.27
C ALA A 402 22.08 30.25 14.23
N TYR A 403 21.42 29.57 13.30
CA TYR A 403 20.29 30.16 12.57
C TYR A 403 19.12 30.44 13.52
N PRO A 404 18.29 31.46 13.27
CA PRO A 404 17.04 31.65 13.99
C PRO A 404 16.17 30.40 13.91
N TYR A 405 15.57 29.99 15.03
CA TYR A 405 14.80 28.75 15.09
C TYR A 405 13.63 28.83 16.05
N GLU A 406 12.69 27.91 15.89
CA GLU A 406 11.56 27.71 16.78
C GLU A 406 11.49 26.26 17.22
N VAL A 407 11.26 26.05 18.51
CA VAL A 407 10.98 24.73 19.08
C VAL A 407 9.52 24.71 19.53
N TRP A 408 8.76 23.79 18.96
CA TRP A 408 7.37 23.56 19.32
C TRP A 408 7.25 22.26 20.09
N HIS A 409 6.40 22.25 21.10
CA HIS A 409 6.18 21.10 21.97
C HIS A 409 4.70 20.81 22.14
N TYR A 410 4.38 19.52 22.02
CA TYR A 410 3.05 18.98 22.24
C TYR A 410 3.13 17.92 23.33
N TYR A 411 2.35 18.08 24.39
CA TYR A 411 2.25 17.07 25.45
C TYR A 411 1.63 15.79 24.92
N LYS A 412 0.66 15.90 24.01
CA LYS A 412 -0.03 14.76 23.40
C LYS A 412 -0.47 15.07 21.97
N ILE A 413 -0.15 14.18 21.03
CA ILE A 413 -0.65 14.16 19.65
C ILE A 413 -1.16 12.74 19.39
N GLY A 414 -2.49 12.55 19.33
CA GLY A 414 -3.08 11.22 19.21
C GLY A 414 -2.60 10.28 20.32
N ASN A 415 -1.95 9.17 19.94
CA ASN A 415 -1.37 8.17 20.86
C ASN A 415 0.06 8.50 21.31
N PHE A 416 0.67 9.55 20.75
CA PHE A 416 2.04 9.93 21.04
C PHE A 416 2.08 11.02 22.10
N SER A 417 2.96 10.83 23.10
CA SER A 417 3.20 11.83 24.14
C SER A 417 4.55 12.50 23.95
N ASN A 418 4.66 13.75 24.43
CA ASN A 418 5.91 14.49 24.52
C ASN A 418 6.65 14.61 23.17
N LYS A 419 5.99 15.20 22.17
CA LYS A 419 6.53 15.33 20.80
C LYS A 419 6.95 16.76 20.49
N ARG A 420 8.03 16.91 19.73
CA ARG A 420 8.66 18.19 19.46
C ARG A 420 8.91 18.36 17.97
N PHE A 421 8.97 19.62 17.57
CA PHE A 421 9.30 20.03 16.21
C PHE A 421 10.28 21.18 16.30
N VAL A 422 11.35 21.10 15.52
CA VAL A 422 12.34 22.16 15.39
C VAL A 422 12.24 22.70 13.98
N PHE A 423 11.95 23.99 13.88
CA PHE A 423 11.95 24.71 12.62
C PHE A 423 13.05 25.75 12.65
N TYR A 424 13.67 26.06 11.51
CA TYR A 424 14.78 27.01 11.45
C TYR A 424 14.73 27.84 10.19
N ASN A 425 15.33 29.03 10.21
CA ASN A 425 15.40 29.93 9.07
C ASN A 425 16.82 29.96 8.49
N PRO A 426 17.12 29.11 7.48
CA PRO A 426 18.44 29.08 6.85
C PRO A 426 18.74 30.28 5.95
N ASP A 427 17.72 30.91 5.37
CA ASP A 427 17.90 31.97 4.37
C ASP A 427 17.95 33.38 4.97
N LEU A 428 17.44 33.56 6.20
CA LEU A 428 17.41 34.81 6.97
C LEU A 428 16.61 35.95 6.33
N VAL A 429 15.95 35.72 5.19
CA VAL A 429 15.32 36.77 4.37
C VAL A 429 13.84 36.50 4.16
N SER A 430 13.45 35.26 3.84
CA SER A 430 12.07 34.93 3.46
C SER A 430 11.13 34.79 4.65
N ASN A 431 11.69 34.65 5.85
CA ASN A 431 10.98 34.23 7.07
C ASN A 431 10.30 32.85 6.93
N ASP A 432 10.75 32.04 5.97
CA ASP A 432 10.38 30.63 5.86
C ASP A 432 11.17 29.81 6.89
N PHE A 433 10.45 29.01 7.67
CA PHE A 433 11.03 28.16 8.70
C PHE A 433 10.68 26.71 8.35
N PRO A 434 11.43 26.06 7.44
CA PRO A 434 11.28 24.64 7.15
C PRO A 434 11.50 23.79 8.40
N LEU A 435 10.88 22.60 8.42
CA LEU A 435 11.08 21.60 9.45
C LEU A 435 12.51 21.06 9.36
N LEU A 436 13.26 21.21 10.46
CA LEU A 436 14.61 20.71 10.58
C LEU A 436 14.65 19.32 11.23
N HIS A 437 13.83 19.12 12.26
CA HIS A 437 13.80 17.88 13.03
C HIS A 437 12.48 17.69 13.76
N SER A 438 12.00 16.45 13.83
CA SER A 438 10.94 16.04 14.74
C SER A 438 11.16 14.62 15.25
N ASP A 439 10.76 14.40 16.49
CA ASP A 439 10.64 13.09 17.15
C ASP A 439 9.21 12.50 17.02
N MET A 440 8.33 13.13 16.22
CA MET A 440 7.03 12.59 15.83
C MET A 440 7.20 11.61 14.64
N PRO A 441 6.68 10.36 14.73
CA PRO A 441 6.71 9.43 13.61
C PRO A 441 5.98 10.00 12.38
N GLY A 442 6.54 9.74 11.19
CA GLY A 442 6.01 10.26 9.92
C GLY A 442 6.51 11.66 9.53
N TYR A 443 7.38 12.27 10.33
CA TYR A 443 8.04 13.54 10.03
C TYR A 443 9.54 13.37 9.82
N LEU A 444 10.19 14.44 9.34
CA LEU A 444 11.63 14.47 9.13
C LEU A 444 12.38 14.24 10.45
N TYR A 445 12.99 13.07 10.59
CA TYR A 445 13.90 12.74 11.68
C TYR A 445 15.33 12.91 11.21
N TYR A 446 15.97 13.99 11.67
CA TYR A 446 17.35 14.30 11.31
C TYR A 446 18.22 14.35 12.58
N PRO A 447 18.98 13.29 12.93
CA PRO A 447 19.78 13.24 14.16
C PRO A 447 20.77 14.40 14.30
N GLN A 448 21.34 14.85 13.18
CA GLN A 448 22.38 15.88 13.12
C GLN A 448 21.84 17.30 13.03
N TRP A 449 20.59 17.51 13.42
CA TRP A 449 19.92 18.79 13.28
C TRP A 449 20.63 19.94 14.00
N LYS A 450 21.31 19.65 15.11
CA LYS A 450 22.11 20.63 15.85
C LYS A 450 23.28 21.15 15.02
N VAL A 451 23.99 20.26 14.33
CA VAL A 451 25.09 20.62 13.43
C VAL A 451 24.58 21.50 12.28
N MET A 452 23.41 21.15 11.72
CA MET A 452 22.79 21.96 10.66
C MET A 452 22.34 23.34 11.16
N LEU A 453 21.85 23.43 12.39
CA LEU A 453 21.49 24.71 13.01
C LEU A 453 22.71 25.64 13.17
N HIS A 454 23.91 25.07 13.35
CA HIS A 454 25.17 25.78 13.55
C HIS A 454 26.08 25.85 12.30
N LYS A 455 25.58 25.45 11.12
CA LYS A 455 26.38 25.28 9.89
C LYS A 455 27.11 26.55 9.41
N ARG A 456 26.71 27.75 9.86
CA ARG A 456 27.41 29.01 9.52
C ARG A 456 28.80 29.09 10.12
N THR A 457 29.02 28.44 11.25
CA THR A 457 30.24 28.57 12.06
C THR A 457 30.97 27.24 12.21
N THR A 458 30.26 26.12 12.09
CA THR A 458 30.83 24.79 12.26
C THR A 458 30.65 23.97 10.99
N GLN A 459 31.74 23.42 10.46
CA GLN A 459 31.68 22.41 9.40
C GLN A 459 31.65 21.03 10.06
N PRO A 460 30.79 20.10 9.61
CA PRO A 460 30.78 18.73 10.14
C PRO A 460 32.16 18.10 9.96
N ILE A 461 32.69 17.47 11.01
CA ILE A 461 33.98 16.76 10.95
C ILE A 461 33.83 15.43 10.19
N ASP A 462 32.66 14.79 10.30
CA ASP A 462 32.29 13.55 9.63
C ASP A 462 30.77 13.49 9.38
N MET A 463 30.34 12.66 8.43
CA MET A 463 28.95 12.36 8.09
C MET A 463 28.15 11.71 9.22
N ASP A 464 28.79 11.26 10.30
CA ASP A 464 28.15 10.65 11.48
C ASP A 464 28.12 11.59 12.71
N THR A 465 28.56 12.85 12.57
CA THR A 465 28.61 13.78 13.71
C THR A 465 27.21 14.27 14.11
N GLU A 466 26.66 13.78 15.23
CA GLU A 466 25.34 14.19 15.74
C GLU A 466 25.38 15.43 16.64
N ASN A 467 26.56 15.79 17.17
CA ASN A 467 26.73 16.91 18.08
C ASN A 467 28.05 17.62 17.77
N ASP A 468 28.01 18.94 17.55
CA ASP A 468 29.17 19.72 17.11
C ASP A 468 29.94 20.41 18.25
N GLY A 469 29.81 19.85 19.47
CA GLY A 469 30.46 20.34 20.69
C GLY A 469 29.68 21.42 21.42
N ASP A 470 30.16 21.82 22.61
CA ASP A 470 29.54 22.90 23.39
C ASP A 470 29.87 24.27 22.77
N HIS A 471 28.91 24.84 22.03
CA HIS A 471 29.00 26.22 21.56
C HIS A 471 28.74 27.19 22.71
N TYR A 472 29.62 28.19 22.86
CA TYR A 472 29.46 29.23 23.87
C TYR A 472 28.12 29.98 23.67
N GLY A 473 27.20 29.81 24.62
CA GLY A 473 25.87 30.43 24.60
C GLY A 473 24.79 29.65 23.84
N SER A 474 25.08 28.44 23.32
CA SER A 474 24.06 27.59 22.71
C SER A 474 23.11 27.03 23.77
N ARG A 475 21.82 27.11 23.49
CA ARG A 475 20.73 26.61 24.35
C ARG A 475 19.73 25.77 23.56
N ALA A 476 20.02 25.46 22.31
CA ALA A 476 19.16 24.65 21.45
C ALA A 476 18.82 23.29 22.07
N ASN A 477 19.80 22.62 22.69
CA ASN A 477 19.57 21.33 23.37
C ASN A 477 18.67 21.48 24.61
N ASP A 478 18.86 22.55 25.39
CA ASP A 478 18.05 22.84 26.56
C ASP A 478 16.62 23.19 26.17
N TYR A 479 16.43 23.95 25.08
CA TYR A 479 15.12 24.34 24.59
C TYR A 479 14.36 23.18 23.98
N PHE A 480 15.08 22.25 23.34
CA PHE A 480 14.52 21.00 22.86
C PHE A 480 14.18 20.03 24.01
N SER A 481 15.04 19.92 25.02
CA SER A 481 14.82 18.99 26.14
C SER A 481 13.83 19.52 27.18
N ASN A 482 13.81 20.83 27.38
CA ASN A 482 12.98 21.55 28.35
C ASN A 482 12.35 22.79 27.70
N PRO A 483 11.39 22.61 26.77
CA PRO A 483 10.61 23.70 26.21
C PRO A 483 9.71 24.30 27.31
N ARG A 484 10.24 25.29 28.03
CA ARG A 484 9.51 26.14 28.98
C ARG A 484 8.93 27.36 28.29
#